data_AF-A0A4V5NB56-F1
#
_entry.id   AF-A0A4V5NB56-F1
#
_cell.length_a   1.000
_cell.length_b   1.000
_cell.length_c   1.000
_cell.angle_alpha   90.00
_cell.angle_beta   90.00
_cell.angle_gamma   90.00
#
_symmetry.space_group_name_H-M   'P 1'
#
loop_
_entity.id
_entity.type
_entity.pdbx_description
1 polymer ?
#
loop_
_entity_poly.entity_id
_entity_poly.type
_entity_poly.pdbx_seq_one_letter_code
_entity_poly.pdbx_strand_id
1 'polypeptide(L)'
;DFMKASKAGMDKGAFIMHRCHGASTEINPSATRATTKMKATITQRFTIDGCEVDAESDCRFCFFWEKGTSSSSPATGIPDGEWRARFVRHWYEKDKLIPINPAKVPTLDEEKLKGFPTGYRYLAYCQEATMSVKVMLDMPGHRREGDNVCGKKHDLLYWQCKKWVEGEEMEI
;
A
#
# COMPACT_ATOMS: atom_id res chain seq x y z
N ASP A 1 4.45 8.66 -14.49
CA ASP A 1 3.09 8.08 -14.50
C ASP A 1 3.14 6.66 -13.94
N PHE A 2 2.32 6.38 -12.93
CA PHE A 2 2.19 5.07 -12.27
C PHE A 2 1.85 3.96 -13.26
N MET A 3 0.97 4.23 -14.24
CA MET A 3 0.55 3.22 -15.22
C MET A 3 1.73 2.75 -16.07
N LYS A 4 2.58 3.68 -16.52
CA LYS A 4 3.80 3.35 -17.29
C LYS A 4 4.78 2.51 -16.46
N ALA A 5 4.99 2.86 -15.20
CA ALA A 5 5.89 2.12 -14.31
C ALA A 5 5.36 0.70 -14.01
N SER A 6 4.06 0.58 -13.78
CA SER A 6 3.39 -0.71 -13.53
C SER A 6 3.51 -1.64 -14.74
N LYS A 7 3.21 -1.14 -15.96
CA LYS A 7 3.39 -1.90 -17.21
C LYS A 7 4.84 -2.37 -17.39
N ALA A 8 5.79 -1.44 -17.28
CA ALA A 8 7.21 -1.77 -17.41
C ALA A 8 7.70 -2.78 -16.35
N GLY A 9 7.13 -2.76 -15.14
CA GLY A 9 7.42 -3.76 -14.12
C GLY A 9 6.93 -5.15 -14.51
N MET A 10 5.68 -5.26 -14.95
CA MET A 10 5.09 -6.52 -15.41
C MET A 10 5.83 -7.08 -16.64
N ASP A 11 6.18 -6.23 -17.62
CA ASP A 11 6.93 -6.63 -18.82
C ASP A 11 8.33 -7.17 -18.48
N LYS A 12 8.93 -6.70 -17.37
CA LYS A 12 10.20 -7.20 -16.83
C LYS A 12 10.05 -8.46 -15.97
N GLY A 13 8.85 -9.03 -15.90
CA GLY A 13 8.57 -10.26 -15.16
C GLY A 13 8.34 -10.04 -13.66
N ALA A 14 7.91 -8.85 -13.23
CA ALA A 14 7.51 -8.64 -11.85
C ALA A 14 6.39 -9.64 -11.47
N PHE A 15 6.71 -10.53 -10.54
CA PHE A 15 5.79 -11.57 -10.12
C PHE A 15 5.16 -11.18 -8.78
N ILE A 16 4.18 -10.27 -8.86
CA ILE A 16 3.46 -9.71 -7.72
C ILE A 16 1.98 -10.08 -7.77
N MET A 17 1.41 -10.42 -6.62
CA MET A 17 -0.01 -10.73 -6.48
C MET A 17 -0.58 -10.10 -5.21
N HIS A 18 -1.82 -9.63 -5.30
CA HIS A 18 -2.57 -9.10 -4.18
C HIS A 18 -3.72 -10.07 -3.87
N ARG A 19 -3.70 -10.69 -2.70
CA ARG A 19 -4.84 -11.45 -2.17
C ARG A 19 -5.72 -10.50 -1.37
N CYS A 20 -6.89 -10.18 -1.91
CA CYS A 20 -7.87 -9.34 -1.23
C CYS A 20 -8.66 -10.19 -0.22
N HIS A 21 -8.82 -9.67 1.00
CA HIS A 21 -9.59 -10.29 2.07
C HIS A 21 -10.94 -9.55 2.22
N GLY A 22 -11.31 -9.18 3.45
CA GLY A 22 -12.49 -8.36 3.73
C GLY A 22 -12.26 -6.87 3.48
N ALA A 23 -13.33 -6.18 3.09
CA ALA A 23 -13.37 -4.73 2.95
C ALA A 23 -14.57 -4.14 3.72
N SER A 24 -14.39 -2.92 4.21
CA SER A 24 -15.46 -2.11 4.81
C SER A 24 -15.44 -0.73 4.16
N THR A 25 -16.62 -0.22 3.80
CA THR A 25 -16.78 1.11 3.20
C THR A 25 -17.65 1.98 4.11
N GLU A 26 -17.12 3.15 4.46
CA GLU A 26 -17.86 4.21 5.14
C GLU A 26 -18.26 5.26 4.11
N ILE A 27 -19.54 5.56 4.01
CA ILE A 27 -20.10 6.53 3.07
C ILE A 27 -20.77 7.67 3.84
N ASN A 28 -20.60 8.90 3.36
CA ASN A 28 -21.24 10.05 3.99
C ASN A 28 -22.76 10.08 3.71
N PRO A 29 -23.57 10.78 4.52
CA PRO A 29 -25.04 10.80 4.36
C PRO A 29 -25.52 11.30 2.99
N SER A 30 -24.79 12.22 2.35
CA SER A 30 -25.12 12.73 1.02
C SER A 30 -24.72 11.79 -0.13
N ALA A 31 -24.05 10.66 0.17
CA ALA A 31 -23.55 9.70 -0.81
C ALA A 31 -22.67 10.33 -1.90
N THR A 32 -21.81 11.27 -1.52
CA THR A 32 -20.87 11.97 -2.41
C THR A 32 -19.40 11.62 -2.14
N ARG A 33 -19.09 11.16 -0.93
CA ARG A 33 -17.74 10.73 -0.53
C ARG A 33 -17.80 9.44 0.28
N ALA A 34 -16.81 8.58 0.07
CA ALA A 34 -16.65 7.37 0.84
C ALA A 34 -15.18 7.06 1.10
N THR A 35 -14.89 6.25 2.13
CA THR A 35 -13.60 5.59 2.28
C THR A 35 -13.77 4.09 2.36
N THR A 36 -12.93 3.34 1.65
CA THR A 36 -12.89 1.87 1.73
C THR A 36 -11.58 1.44 2.33
N LYS A 37 -11.66 0.67 3.41
CA LYS A 37 -10.51 -0.06 3.98
C LYS A 37 -10.61 -1.52 3.55
N MET A 38 -9.63 -2.01 2.81
CA MET A 38 -9.57 -3.39 2.32
C MET A 38 -8.32 -4.06 2.86
N LYS A 39 -8.49 -5.16 3.59
CA LYS A 39 -7.36 -5.99 4.01
C LYS A 39 -6.82 -6.75 2.80
N ALA A 40 -5.51 -6.78 2.63
CA ALA A 40 -4.86 -7.53 1.57
C ALA A 40 -3.53 -8.12 2.02
N THR A 41 -3.11 -9.20 1.38
CA THR A 41 -1.73 -9.70 1.46
C THR A 41 -1.08 -9.49 0.10
N ILE A 42 0.02 -8.75 0.09
CA ILE A 42 0.89 -8.59 -1.09
C ILE A 42 1.92 -9.69 -1.04
N THR A 43 2.02 -10.50 -2.09
CA THR A 43 3.07 -11.49 -2.25
C THR A 43 3.85 -11.12 -3.50
N GLN A 44 5.17 -10.94 -3.39
CA GLN A 44 6.06 -10.73 -4.53
C GLN A 44 7.22 -11.73 -4.49
N ARG A 45 7.45 -12.42 -5.61
CA ARG A 45 8.53 -13.39 -5.75
C ARG A 45 9.81 -12.72 -6.22
N PHE A 46 10.93 -13.13 -5.62
CA PHE A 46 12.27 -12.66 -5.94
C PHE A 46 13.27 -13.81 -6.00
N THR A 47 14.39 -13.59 -6.68
CA THR A 47 15.60 -14.39 -6.55
C THR A 47 16.69 -13.54 -5.92
N ILE A 48 17.12 -13.91 -4.72
CA ILE A 48 18.23 -13.27 -4.00
C ILE A 48 19.20 -14.35 -3.54
N ASP A 49 20.51 -14.11 -3.64
CA ASP A 49 21.54 -15.08 -3.23
C ASP A 49 21.31 -16.49 -3.86
N GLY A 50 20.89 -16.52 -5.13
CA GLY A 50 20.55 -17.76 -5.84
C GLY A 50 19.32 -18.53 -5.30
N CYS A 51 18.61 -17.98 -4.30
CA CYS A 51 17.44 -18.57 -3.66
C CYS A 51 16.16 -17.86 -4.14
N GLU A 52 15.14 -18.63 -4.50
CA GLU A 52 13.80 -18.08 -4.72
C GLU A 52 13.08 -17.90 -3.38
N VAL A 53 12.49 -16.73 -3.21
CA VAL A 53 11.75 -16.34 -2.01
C VAL A 53 10.47 -15.59 -2.37
N ASP A 54 9.41 -15.77 -1.58
CA ASP A 54 8.23 -14.93 -1.58
C ASP A 54 8.31 -13.94 -0.41
N ALA A 55 8.36 -12.64 -0.71
CA ALA A 55 8.16 -11.60 0.28
C ALA A 55 6.65 -11.35 0.41
N GLU A 56 6.11 -11.57 1.60
CA GLU A 56 4.69 -11.37 1.88
C GLU A 56 4.46 -10.26 2.89
N SER A 57 3.66 -9.25 2.53
CA SER A 57 3.26 -8.17 3.43
C SER A 57 1.74 -8.14 3.60
N ASP A 58 1.28 -8.31 4.84
CA ASP A 58 -0.09 -8.04 5.24
C ASP A 58 -0.29 -6.54 5.39
N CYS A 59 -1.32 -6.03 4.72
CA CYS A 59 -1.56 -4.61 4.58
C CYS A 59 -3.05 -4.29 4.54
N ARG A 60 -3.36 -2.99 4.63
CA ARG A 60 -4.70 -2.46 4.42
C ARG A 60 -4.63 -1.38 3.35
N PHE A 61 -5.34 -1.58 2.26
CA PHE A 61 -5.59 -0.55 1.27
C PHE A 61 -6.65 0.41 1.80
N CYS A 62 -6.46 1.69 1.52
CA CYS A 62 -7.34 2.77 1.89
C CYS A 62 -7.68 3.59 0.65
N PHE A 63 -8.88 3.40 0.14
CA PHE A 63 -9.39 4.15 -1.00
C PHE A 63 -10.24 5.32 -0.52
N PHE A 64 -10.03 6.47 -1.14
CA PHE A 64 -10.82 7.68 -0.95
C PHE A 64 -11.65 7.87 -2.20
N TRP A 65 -12.96 7.73 -2.09
CA TRP A 65 -13.88 7.76 -3.21
C TRP A 65 -14.62 9.08 -3.27
N GLU A 66 -14.80 9.56 -4.50
CA GLU A 66 -15.62 10.72 -4.82
C GLU A 66 -16.65 10.32 -5.87
N LYS A 67 -17.90 10.75 -5.67
CA LYS A 67 -18.96 10.63 -6.65
C LYS A 67 -19.05 11.92 -7.46
N GLY A 68 -19.06 11.81 -8.78
CA GLY A 68 -19.34 12.96 -9.64
C GLY A 68 -20.76 13.47 -9.39
N THR A 69 -20.88 14.78 -9.26
CA THR A 69 -22.17 15.49 -9.14
C THR A 69 -22.24 16.59 -10.19
N SER A 70 -23.44 17.02 -10.57
CA SER A 70 -23.65 18.19 -11.44
C SER A 70 -23.01 19.49 -10.91
N SER A 71 -22.75 19.57 -9.61
CA SER A 71 -22.03 20.66 -8.93
C SER A 71 -20.54 20.38 -8.68
N SER A 72 -20.06 19.16 -8.95
CA SER A 72 -18.67 18.80 -8.74
C SER A 72 -17.79 19.62 -9.67
N SER A 73 -16.67 20.12 -9.13
CA SER A 73 -15.76 20.96 -9.90
C SER A 73 -15.33 20.21 -11.17
N PRO A 74 -15.38 20.82 -12.37
CA PRO A 74 -14.87 20.20 -13.60
C PRO A 74 -13.40 19.77 -13.48
N ALA A 75 -12.69 20.22 -12.44
CA ALA A 75 -11.33 19.81 -12.10
C ALA A 75 -11.17 18.32 -11.68
N THR A 76 -12.22 17.64 -11.20
CA THR A 76 -12.11 16.21 -10.86
C THR A 76 -12.36 15.30 -12.07
N GLY A 77 -13.11 15.79 -13.07
CA GLY A 77 -13.41 15.06 -14.30
C GLY A 77 -14.24 13.78 -14.10
N ILE A 78 -14.91 13.65 -12.95
CA ILE A 78 -15.73 12.47 -12.63
C ILE A 78 -17.14 12.69 -13.21
N PRO A 79 -17.64 11.80 -14.09
CA PRO A 79 -19.00 11.93 -14.63
C PRO A 79 -20.08 11.92 -13.54
N ASP A 80 -21.18 12.66 -13.77
CA ASP A 80 -22.32 12.73 -12.84
C ASP A 80 -22.86 11.33 -12.53
N GLY A 81 -23.00 11.01 -11.24
CA GLY A 81 -23.45 9.71 -10.77
C GLY A 81 -22.36 8.65 -10.61
N GLU A 82 -21.17 8.81 -11.20
CA GLU A 82 -20.10 7.81 -11.14
C GLU A 82 -19.19 7.97 -9.92
N TRP A 83 -18.69 6.84 -9.40
CA TRP A 83 -17.69 6.82 -8.34
C TRP A 83 -16.30 6.58 -8.91
N ARG A 84 -15.31 7.37 -8.47
CA ARG A 84 -13.90 7.16 -8.79
C ARG A 84 -13.06 7.22 -7.53
N ALA A 85 -11.99 6.43 -7.49
CA ALA A 85 -10.98 6.53 -6.45
C ALA A 85 -10.17 7.81 -6.70
N ARG A 86 -10.27 8.78 -5.80
CA ARG A 86 -9.49 10.00 -5.83
C ARG A 86 -8.08 9.78 -5.32
N PHE A 87 -7.95 9.04 -4.21
CA PHE A 87 -6.68 8.68 -3.62
C PHE A 87 -6.66 7.21 -3.20
N VAL A 88 -5.47 6.62 -3.23
CA VAL A 88 -5.20 5.32 -2.63
C VAL A 88 -3.99 5.45 -1.71
N ARG A 89 -4.12 4.96 -0.47
CA ARG A 89 -3.07 4.85 0.53
C ARG A 89 -3.06 3.46 1.12
N HIS A 90 -2.02 3.13 1.88
CA HIS A 90 -1.82 1.78 2.40
C HIS A 90 -1.26 1.84 3.82
N TRP A 91 -1.73 0.95 4.69
CA TRP A 91 -0.99 0.55 5.88
C TRP A 91 -0.22 -0.72 5.58
N TYR A 92 1.09 -0.75 5.84
CA TYR A 92 1.90 -1.96 5.84
C TYR A 92 2.07 -2.44 7.28
N GLU A 93 1.54 -3.61 7.61
CA GLU A 93 1.33 -3.96 9.02
C GLU A 93 2.26 -5.03 9.54
N LYS A 94 2.61 -6.00 8.70
CA LYS A 94 3.47 -7.12 9.06
C LYS A 94 3.95 -7.77 7.78
N ASP A 95 5.21 -8.18 7.76
CA ASP A 95 5.72 -8.96 6.65
C ASP A 95 6.56 -10.15 7.09
N LYS A 96 6.92 -10.96 6.11
CA LYS A 96 7.77 -12.16 6.23
C LYS A 96 8.41 -12.46 4.89
N LEU A 97 9.54 -13.16 4.93
CA LEU A 97 10.20 -13.72 3.76
C LEU A 97 10.14 -15.25 3.83
N ILE A 98 9.64 -15.90 2.79
CA ILE A 98 9.45 -17.34 2.75
C ILE A 98 10.30 -17.92 1.62
N PRO A 99 11.29 -18.78 1.91
CA PRO A 99 11.97 -19.57 0.89
C PRO A 99 11.00 -20.48 0.13
N ILE A 100 11.02 -20.43 -1.19
CA ILE A 100 10.20 -21.34 -2.03
C ILE A 100 10.67 -22.77 -1.86
N ASN A 101 11.99 -22.96 -1.86
CA ASN A 101 12.61 -24.22 -1.47
C ASN A 101 13.09 -24.08 -0.02
N PRO A 102 12.51 -24.83 0.95
CA PRO A 102 12.90 -24.72 2.36
C PRO A 102 14.34 -25.18 2.64
N ALA A 103 14.99 -25.88 1.69
CA ALA A 103 16.42 -26.22 1.77
C ALA A 103 17.34 -25.13 1.21
N LYS A 104 16.80 -24.03 0.68
CA LYS A 104 17.55 -22.90 0.10
C LYS A 104 17.11 -21.60 0.74
N VAL A 105 17.72 -21.27 1.87
CA VAL A 105 17.45 -20.03 2.62
C VAL A 105 18.56 -19.03 2.32
N PRO A 106 18.25 -17.81 1.83
CA PRO A 106 19.27 -16.81 1.53
C PRO A 106 19.87 -16.25 2.82
N THR A 107 21.14 -15.82 2.74
CA THR A 107 21.73 -15.00 3.80
C THR A 107 21.33 -13.54 3.61
N LEU A 108 20.81 -12.89 4.66
CA LEU A 108 20.36 -11.50 4.60
C LEU A 108 21.32 -10.58 5.36
N ASP A 109 21.48 -9.34 4.87
CA ASP A 109 22.20 -8.28 5.58
C ASP A 109 21.31 -7.69 6.68
N GLU A 110 21.56 -8.11 7.91
CA GLU A 110 20.83 -7.68 9.11
C GLU A 110 20.98 -6.18 9.41
N GLU A 111 22.13 -5.57 9.11
CA GLU A 111 22.31 -4.13 9.32
C GLU A 111 21.48 -3.32 8.32
N LYS A 112 21.44 -3.77 7.06
CA LYS A 112 20.56 -3.18 6.05
C LYS A 112 19.08 -3.34 6.42
N LEU A 113 18.68 -4.51 6.93
CA LEU A 113 17.30 -4.80 7.34
C LEU A 113 16.79 -3.87 8.45
N LYS A 114 17.65 -3.45 9.39
CA LYS A 114 17.29 -2.50 10.46
C LYS A 114 16.85 -1.14 9.90
N GLY A 115 17.30 -0.78 8.71
CA GLY A 115 16.90 0.47 8.04
C GLY A 115 15.49 0.47 7.48
N PHE A 116 14.84 -0.68 7.35
CA PHE A 116 13.50 -0.79 6.77
C PHE A 116 12.38 -0.92 7.82
N PRO A 117 11.20 -0.32 7.58
CA PRO A 117 10.07 -0.40 8.50
C PRO A 117 9.53 -1.82 8.66
N THR A 118 9.05 -2.13 9.86
CA THR A 118 8.67 -3.52 10.24
C THR A 118 7.47 -4.07 9.47
N GLY A 119 6.67 -3.21 8.84
CA GLY A 119 5.48 -3.62 8.10
C GLY A 119 5.75 -4.17 6.69
N TYR A 120 6.93 -3.89 6.13
CA TYR A 120 7.31 -4.24 4.75
C TYR A 120 8.83 -4.35 4.56
N ARG A 121 9.54 -4.69 5.64
CA ARG A 121 11.01 -4.79 5.70
C ARG A 121 11.61 -5.69 4.63
N TYR A 122 11.14 -6.93 4.54
CA TYR A 122 11.65 -7.93 3.61
C TYR A 122 11.22 -7.64 2.18
N LEU A 123 10.01 -7.11 1.98
CA LEU A 123 9.59 -6.62 0.67
C LEU A 123 10.50 -5.48 0.20
N ALA A 124 10.75 -4.49 1.05
CA ALA A 124 11.67 -3.39 0.78
C ALA A 124 13.09 -3.88 0.48
N TYR A 125 13.61 -4.77 1.33
CA TYR A 125 14.92 -5.37 1.15
C TYR A 125 15.06 -6.03 -0.23
N CYS A 126 14.09 -6.86 -0.61
CA CYS A 126 14.11 -7.56 -1.91
C CYS A 126 13.99 -6.58 -3.08
N GLN A 127 13.11 -5.57 -2.98
CA GLN A 127 12.96 -4.55 -4.03
C GLN A 127 14.24 -3.75 -4.22
N GLU A 128 14.88 -3.27 -3.15
CA GLU A 128 16.14 -2.55 -3.28
C GLU A 128 17.28 -3.44 -3.78
N ALA A 129 17.30 -4.72 -3.39
CA ALA A 129 18.34 -5.68 -3.82
C ALA A 129 18.22 -6.08 -5.30
N THR A 130 17.02 -6.09 -5.87
CA THR A 130 16.77 -6.69 -7.20
C THR A 130 16.26 -5.71 -8.26
N MET A 131 15.65 -4.59 -7.87
CA MET A 131 14.94 -3.70 -8.80
C MET A 131 15.60 -2.32 -8.96
N SER A 132 16.72 -2.06 -8.26
CA SER A 132 17.42 -0.76 -8.27
C SER A 132 16.50 0.42 -7.96
N VAL A 133 15.52 0.21 -7.08
CA VAL A 133 14.60 1.25 -6.59
C VAL A 133 14.98 1.67 -5.18
N LYS A 134 14.64 2.91 -4.82
CA LYS A 134 14.69 3.37 -3.43
C LYS A 134 13.27 3.34 -2.88
N VAL A 135 13.05 2.59 -1.80
CA VAL A 135 11.72 2.50 -1.20
C VAL A 135 11.44 3.70 -0.31
N MET A 136 10.16 4.04 -0.16
CA MET A 136 9.73 4.97 0.89
C MET A 136 9.90 4.26 2.24
N LEU A 137 10.33 4.98 3.29
CA LEU A 137 10.60 4.43 4.63
C LEU A 137 9.62 4.92 5.70
N ASP A 138 8.63 5.68 5.27
CA ASP A 138 7.67 6.38 6.12
C ASP A 138 6.25 6.06 5.67
N MET A 139 5.98 4.85 5.22
CA MET A 139 4.60 4.44 4.92
C MET A 139 3.83 4.19 6.23
N PRO A 140 2.50 4.43 6.27
CA PRO A 140 1.70 4.09 7.45
C PRO A 140 1.93 2.64 7.90
N GLY A 141 2.31 2.46 9.17
CA GLY A 141 2.66 1.16 9.75
C GLY A 141 1.50 0.51 10.51
N HIS A 142 1.80 -0.49 11.32
CA HIS A 142 0.86 -0.99 12.34
C HIS A 142 0.90 -0.10 13.60
N ARG A 143 -0.21 0.04 14.32
CA ARG A 143 -0.28 0.85 15.57
C ARG A 143 0.77 0.47 16.63
N ARG A 144 1.24 -0.79 16.61
CA ARG A 144 2.30 -1.30 17.52
C ARG A 144 3.64 -0.58 17.36
N GLU A 145 3.83 0.13 16.25
CA GLU A 145 5.03 0.93 16.00
C GLU A 145 5.10 2.20 16.86
N GLY A 146 4.04 2.51 17.63
CA GLY A 146 4.04 3.57 18.63
C GLY A 146 4.31 4.94 18.00
N ASP A 147 5.22 5.71 18.61
CA ASP A 147 5.49 7.10 18.23
C ASP A 147 6.54 7.27 17.11
N ASN A 148 6.94 6.17 16.45
CA ASN A 148 7.81 6.27 15.28
C ASN A 148 7.04 6.90 14.09
N VAL A 149 7.75 7.22 13.01
CA VAL A 149 7.17 7.90 11.84
C VAL A 149 6.01 7.10 11.23
N CYS A 150 6.16 5.77 11.11
CA CYS A 150 5.15 4.89 10.52
C CYS A 150 3.91 4.76 11.43
N GLY A 151 4.09 4.69 12.75
CA GLY A 151 3.02 4.66 13.74
C GLY A 151 2.24 5.98 13.82
N LYS A 152 2.91 7.13 13.75
CA LYS A 152 2.23 8.44 13.62
C LYS A 152 1.41 8.53 12.32
N LYS A 153 1.95 8.03 11.21
CA LYS A 153 1.25 8.00 9.93
C LYS A 153 0.08 7.03 9.89
N HIS A 154 0.10 5.98 10.72
CA HIS A 154 -1.05 5.09 10.89
C HIS A 154 -2.29 5.87 11.36
N ASP A 155 -2.13 6.67 12.42
CA ASP A 155 -3.24 7.46 12.98
C ASP A 155 -3.61 8.65 12.09
N LEU A 156 -2.61 9.28 11.48
CA LEU A 156 -2.85 10.34 10.49
C LEU A 156 -3.78 9.85 9.38
N LEU A 157 -3.52 8.67 8.80
CA LEU A 157 -4.35 8.15 7.70
C LEU A 157 -5.80 7.89 8.15
N TYR A 158 -6.03 7.49 9.41
CA TYR A 158 -7.39 7.40 9.95
C TYR A 158 -8.07 8.77 10.07
N TRP A 159 -7.35 9.79 10.55
CA TRP A 159 -7.89 11.16 10.58
C TRP A 159 -8.19 11.68 9.18
N GLN A 160 -7.34 11.39 8.19
CA GLN A 160 -7.60 11.71 6.79
C GLN A 160 -8.88 11.02 6.30
N CYS A 161 -9.12 9.76 6.67
CA CYS A 161 -10.37 9.07 6.31
C CYS A 161 -11.60 9.79 6.87
N LYS A 162 -11.56 10.19 8.15
CA LYS A 162 -12.65 10.91 8.80
C LYS A 162 -12.92 12.23 8.10
N LYS A 163 -11.89 13.05 7.93
CA LYS A 163 -11.97 14.36 7.27
C LYS A 163 -12.55 14.24 5.86
N TRP A 164 -12.14 13.22 5.10
CA TRP A 164 -12.65 12.98 3.76
C TRP A 164 -14.17 12.74 3.74
N VAL A 165 -14.67 11.82 4.58
CA VAL A 165 -16.13 11.53 4.62
C VAL A 165 -16.94 12.70 5.18
N GLU A 166 -16.33 13.57 5.99
CA GLU A 166 -16.94 14.81 6.48
C GLU A 166 -16.92 15.96 5.46
N GLY A 167 -16.33 15.75 4.28
CA GLY A 167 -16.34 16.73 3.19
C GLY A 167 -15.20 17.76 3.25
N GLU A 168 -14.20 17.57 4.11
CA GLU A 168 -13.02 18.45 4.12
C GLU A 168 -12.18 18.27 2.85
N GLU A 169 -11.69 19.37 2.29
CA GLU A 169 -10.68 19.32 1.23
C GLU A 169 -9.35 18.89 1.81
N MET A 170 -8.67 17.98 1.10
CA MET A 170 -7.42 17.38 1.57
C MET A 170 -6.43 17.24 0.45
N GLU A 171 -5.19 17.63 0.72
CA GLU A 171 -4.03 17.16 -0.03
C GLU A 171 -3.44 15.96 0.72
N ILE A 172 -3.41 14.81 0.04
CA ILE A 172 -2.84 13.56 0.56
C ILE A 172 -1.62 13.22 -0.26
#